data_AF-A0A2N8TAZ8-F1
#
_entry.id   AF-A0A2N8TAZ8-F1
#
_cell.length_a   1.000
_cell.length_b   1.000
_cell.length_c   1.000
_cell.angle_alpha   90.00
_cell.angle_beta   90.00
_cell.angle_gamma   90.00
#
_symmetry.space_group_name_H-M   'P 1'
#
loop_
_entity.id
_entity.type
_entity.pdbx_description
1 polymer ?
#
loop_
_entity_poly.entity_id
_entity_poly.type
_entity_poly.pdbx_seq_one_letter_code
_entity_poly.pdbx_strand_id
1 'polypeptide(L)'
;MCRQVFGFRLAMIALATPTALVNANDGLPTRLVGAAVVVTFMTSYVLFRDWERFGPLLLRHPSLLAADTLFGALLLTAAGPDSTLAYVSVCTPLLAGLVYGWRGAAVFASLQALLLLLIHAAQEDPAPGITESALLPGLCVIAGAVGSSLRNLMLRFGAATQALTTVQARLAVTEAVSAERARLAREMHDSVAKTLHGVALAADGLTTSANADRMDPALVRQQAALVARSARRAAAESRELLADLRRESDPDEATAVLVELAARSRDFSARTGLTAVYRPTGAHAVPPVP
;
A
#
# COMPACT_ATOMS: atom_id res chain seq x y z
N MET A 1 -6.66 -8.87 -15.18
CA MET A 1 -5.74 -9.30 -16.26
C MET A 1 -5.77 -10.81 -16.48
N CYS A 2 -5.28 -11.70 -15.59
CA CYS A 2 -5.32 -13.16 -15.84
C CYS A 2 -6.73 -13.69 -16.15
N ARG A 3 -7.75 -13.27 -15.39
CA ARG A 3 -9.16 -13.60 -15.66
C ARG A 3 -9.62 -13.19 -17.06
N GLN A 4 -9.17 -12.03 -17.57
CA GLN A 4 -9.54 -11.58 -18.93
C GLN A 4 -8.90 -12.46 -20.00
N VAL A 5 -7.67 -12.95 -19.77
CA VAL A 5 -7.01 -13.89 -20.69
C VAL A 5 -7.75 -15.23 -20.74
N PHE A 6 -8.22 -15.76 -19.60
CA PHE A 6 -9.06 -16.96 -19.60
C PHE A 6 -10.42 -16.74 -20.27
N GLY A 7 -11.03 -15.57 -20.09
CA GLY A 7 -12.28 -15.21 -20.80
C GLY A 7 -12.10 -15.16 -22.32
N PHE A 8 -11.00 -14.55 -22.78
CA PHE A 8 -10.62 -14.54 -24.20
C PHE A 8 -10.38 -15.96 -24.73
N ARG A 9 -9.64 -16.78 -23.98
CA ARG A 9 -9.39 -18.19 -24.32
C ARG A 9 -10.69 -18.98 -24.46
N LEU A 10 -11.66 -18.76 -23.57
CA LEU A 10 -12.97 -19.40 -23.62
C LEU A 10 -13.75 -19.04 -24.89
N ALA A 11 -13.76 -17.75 -25.24
CA ALA A 11 -14.43 -17.25 -26.43
C ALA A 11 -13.79 -17.81 -27.71
N MET A 12 -12.45 -17.86 -27.75
CA MET A 12 -11.71 -18.44 -28.88
C MET A 12 -11.98 -19.94 -29.04
N ILE A 13 -12.02 -20.71 -27.94
CA ILE A 13 -12.37 -22.13 -27.99
C ILE A 13 -13.81 -22.28 -28.51
N ALA A 14 -14.77 -21.51 -27.98
CA ALA A 14 -16.17 -21.58 -28.42
C ALA A 14 -16.34 -21.27 -29.92
N LEU A 15 -15.60 -20.30 -30.45
CA LEU A 15 -15.62 -19.94 -31.87
C LEU A 15 -14.92 -20.96 -32.78
N ALA A 16 -13.85 -21.60 -32.29
CA ALA A 16 -13.04 -22.53 -33.07
C ALA A 16 -13.51 -24.00 -32.98
N THR A 17 -14.37 -24.34 -32.00
CA THR A 17 -14.90 -25.69 -31.83
C THR A 17 -15.72 -26.18 -33.03
N PRO A 18 -16.63 -25.38 -33.64
CA PRO A 18 -17.44 -25.84 -34.78
C PRO A 18 -16.59 -26.18 -36.01
N THR A 19 -15.62 -25.34 -36.36
CA THR A 19 -14.74 -25.56 -37.51
C THR A 19 -13.85 -26.79 -37.31
N ALA A 20 -13.39 -27.02 -36.07
CA ALA A 20 -12.60 -28.19 -35.74
C ALA A 20 -13.38 -29.50 -35.78
N LEU A 21 -14.66 -29.49 -35.37
CA LEU A 21 -15.51 -30.67 -35.46
C LEU A 21 -15.87 -31.02 -36.91
N VAL A 22 -16.04 -30.03 -37.78
CA VAL A 22 -16.36 -30.24 -39.20
C VAL A 22 -15.15 -30.78 -39.98
N ASN A 23 -13.93 -30.39 -39.62
CA ASN A 23 -12.71 -30.84 -40.28
C ASN A 23 -12.15 -32.16 -39.72
N ALA A 24 -12.72 -32.70 -38.64
CA ALA A 24 -12.25 -33.95 -38.05
C ALA A 24 -12.82 -35.17 -38.80
N ASN A 25 -11.96 -36.05 -39.31
CA ASN A 25 -12.35 -37.29 -39.98
C ASN A 25 -13.27 -38.16 -39.10
N ASP A 26 -14.28 -38.79 -39.70
CA ASP A 26 -15.27 -39.61 -38.99
C ASP A 26 -14.61 -40.74 -38.17
N GLY A 27 -14.97 -40.84 -36.87
CA GLY A 27 -14.59 -41.96 -36.00
C GLY A 27 -13.95 -41.59 -34.65
N LEU A 28 -12.91 -42.34 -34.25
CA LEU A 28 -12.16 -42.17 -32.99
C LEU A 28 -11.48 -40.80 -32.83
N PRO A 29 -10.88 -40.19 -33.88
CA PRO A 29 -10.23 -38.88 -33.78
C PRO A 29 -11.20 -37.77 -33.34
N THR A 30 -12.40 -37.70 -33.91
CA THR A 30 -13.43 -36.70 -33.54
C THR A 30 -13.84 -36.80 -32.08
N ARG A 31 -13.93 -38.01 -31.52
CA ARG A 31 -14.25 -38.21 -30.09
C ARG A 31 -13.12 -37.73 -29.18
N LEU A 32 -11.87 -37.92 -29.58
CA LEU A 32 -10.71 -37.41 -28.86
C LEU A 32 -10.61 -35.89 -28.93
N VAL A 33 -10.84 -35.29 -30.10
CA VAL A 33 -10.91 -33.82 -30.28
C VAL A 33 -12.00 -33.23 -29.39
N GLY A 34 -13.22 -33.80 -29.43
CA GLY A 34 -14.33 -33.33 -28.61
C GLY A 34 -14.04 -33.42 -27.11
N ALA A 35 -13.47 -34.53 -26.63
CA ALA A 35 -13.08 -34.69 -25.24
C ALA A 35 -12.01 -33.67 -24.82
N ALA A 36 -10.98 -33.48 -25.65
CA ALA A 36 -9.91 -32.54 -25.36
C ALA A 36 -10.41 -31.07 -25.36
N VAL A 37 -11.33 -30.72 -26.27
CA VAL A 37 -12.00 -29.40 -26.27
C VAL A 37 -12.80 -29.19 -25.00
N VAL A 38 -13.62 -30.16 -24.59
CA VAL A 38 -14.42 -30.07 -23.36
C VAL A 38 -13.52 -29.93 -22.13
N VAL A 39 -12.44 -30.73 -22.03
CA VAL A 39 -11.49 -30.64 -20.91
C VAL A 39 -10.80 -29.28 -20.87
N THR A 40 -10.33 -28.77 -22.01
CA THR A 40 -9.64 -27.48 -22.10
C THR A 40 -10.59 -26.30 -21.82
N PHE A 41 -11.83 -26.39 -22.30
CA PHE A 41 -12.88 -25.40 -22.05
C PHE A 41 -13.31 -25.39 -20.58
N MET A 42 -13.54 -26.57 -19.98
CA MET A 42 -13.91 -26.69 -18.56
C MET A 42 -12.78 -26.22 -17.64
N THR A 43 -11.53 -26.59 -17.94
CA THR A 43 -10.37 -26.12 -17.17
C THR A 43 -10.25 -24.60 -17.25
N SER A 44 -10.36 -24.03 -18.45
CA SER A 44 -10.34 -22.57 -18.65
C SER A 44 -11.53 -21.88 -17.97
N TYR A 45 -12.70 -22.52 -17.94
CA TYR A 45 -13.91 -22.01 -17.30
C TYR A 45 -13.78 -21.96 -15.77
N VAL A 46 -13.29 -23.04 -15.15
CA VAL A 46 -13.08 -23.10 -13.70
C VAL A 46 -12.06 -22.04 -13.26
N LEU A 47 -10.96 -21.88 -14.01
CA LEU A 47 -9.97 -20.84 -13.72
C LEU A 47 -10.51 -19.42 -13.96
N PHE A 48 -11.40 -19.23 -14.92
CA PHE A 48 -12.08 -17.94 -15.15
C PHE A 48 -13.04 -17.59 -14.01
N ARG A 49 -13.89 -18.55 -13.63
CA ARG A 49 -14.97 -18.38 -12.66
C ARG A 49 -14.43 -18.19 -11.25
N ASP A 50 -13.56 -19.08 -10.81
CA ASP A 50 -13.09 -19.17 -9.43
C ASP A 50 -11.61 -18.77 -9.31
N TRP A 51 -11.19 -17.74 -10.05
CA TRP A 51 -9.79 -17.26 -10.08
C TRP A 51 -9.25 -16.93 -8.68
N GLU A 52 -10.07 -16.38 -7.78
CA GLU A 52 -9.66 -16.04 -6.41
C GLU A 52 -9.27 -17.28 -5.60
N ARG A 53 -9.87 -18.44 -5.89
CA ARG A 53 -9.59 -19.71 -5.22
C ARG A 53 -8.45 -20.49 -5.88
N PHE A 54 -8.40 -20.52 -7.21
CA PHE A 54 -7.45 -21.33 -7.97
C PHE A 54 -6.19 -20.57 -8.43
N GLY A 55 -6.19 -19.24 -8.40
CA GLY A 55 -5.03 -18.40 -8.75
C GLY A 55 -3.79 -18.70 -7.88
N PRO A 56 -3.91 -18.79 -6.53
CA PRO A 56 -2.78 -19.18 -5.67
C PRO A 56 -2.28 -20.60 -5.95
N LEU A 57 -3.19 -21.51 -6.32
CA LEU A 57 -2.85 -22.89 -6.66
C LEU A 57 -2.04 -22.95 -7.97
N LEU A 58 -2.43 -22.14 -8.97
CA LEU A 58 -1.72 -22.01 -10.23
C LEU A 58 -0.31 -21.43 -10.03
N LEU A 59 -0.16 -20.42 -9.16
CA LEU A 59 1.14 -19.87 -8.78
C LEU A 59 2.05 -20.90 -8.10
N ARG A 60 1.46 -21.81 -7.31
CA ARG A 60 2.19 -22.82 -6.52
C ARG A 60 2.51 -24.09 -7.32
N HIS A 61 1.69 -24.46 -8.30
CA HIS A 61 1.80 -25.69 -9.08
C HIS A 61 1.90 -25.39 -10.59
N PRO A 62 3.12 -25.15 -11.12
CA PRO A 62 3.33 -24.97 -12.56
C PRO A 62 2.97 -26.20 -13.39
N SER A 63 2.85 -27.37 -12.76
CA SER A 63 2.35 -28.59 -13.38
C SER A 63 0.95 -28.45 -13.96
N LEU A 64 0.12 -27.55 -13.43
CA LEU A 64 -1.22 -27.28 -13.97
C LEU A 64 -1.15 -26.61 -15.35
N LEU A 65 -0.21 -25.66 -15.53
CA LEU A 65 0.05 -25.05 -16.84
C LEU A 65 0.75 -26.03 -17.80
N ALA A 66 1.58 -26.94 -17.27
CA ALA A 66 2.18 -28.01 -18.07
C ALA A 66 1.13 -29.02 -18.57
N ALA A 67 0.18 -29.40 -17.72
CA ALA A 67 -0.96 -30.24 -18.11
C ALA A 67 -1.81 -29.53 -19.17
N ASP A 68 -2.06 -28.23 -19.02
CA ASP A 68 -2.77 -27.41 -20.00
C ASP A 68 -2.05 -27.38 -21.37
N THR A 69 -0.72 -27.21 -21.40
CA THR A 69 0.06 -27.33 -22.65
C THR A 69 -0.01 -28.73 -23.25
N LEU A 70 -0.04 -29.79 -22.43
CA LEU A 70 -0.15 -31.18 -22.91
C LEU A 70 -1.52 -31.46 -23.54
N PHE A 71 -2.60 -30.97 -22.92
CA PHE A 71 -3.94 -31.08 -23.51
C PHE A 71 -4.05 -30.25 -24.80
N GLY A 72 -3.47 -29.05 -24.83
CA GLY A 72 -3.36 -28.24 -26.04
C GLY A 72 -2.56 -28.94 -27.15
N ALA A 73 -1.50 -29.67 -26.79
CA ALA A 73 -0.72 -30.50 -27.71
C ALA A 73 -1.54 -31.60 -28.35
N LEU A 74 -2.26 -32.36 -27.52
CA LEU A 74 -3.11 -33.45 -27.97
C LEU A 74 -4.19 -32.95 -28.93
N LEU A 75 -4.72 -31.76 -28.64
CA LEU A 75 -5.71 -31.07 -29.47
C LEU A 75 -5.14 -30.68 -30.84
N LEU A 76 -3.91 -30.15 -30.88
CA LEU A 76 -3.19 -29.81 -32.10
C LEU A 76 -2.83 -31.04 -32.94
N THR A 77 -2.43 -32.14 -32.32
CA THR A 77 -2.16 -33.41 -33.03
C THR A 77 -3.41 -34.00 -33.67
N ALA A 78 -4.58 -33.77 -33.07
CA ALA A 78 -5.83 -34.36 -33.53
C ALA A 78 -6.62 -33.48 -34.51
N ALA A 79 -6.54 -32.14 -34.37
CA ALA A 79 -7.25 -31.18 -35.23
C ALA A 79 -6.38 -30.58 -36.34
N GLY A 80 -5.05 -30.78 -36.29
CA GLY A 80 -4.09 -30.22 -37.23
C GLY A 80 -3.63 -28.78 -36.87
N PRO A 81 -2.40 -28.40 -37.25
CA PRO A 81 -1.80 -27.10 -36.94
C PRO A 81 -2.46 -25.92 -37.69
N ASP A 82 -3.11 -26.17 -38.82
CA ASP A 82 -3.80 -25.14 -39.62
C ASP A 82 -5.21 -24.80 -39.09
N SER A 83 -5.64 -25.49 -38.03
CA SER A 83 -6.94 -25.26 -37.42
C SER A 83 -6.97 -23.93 -36.64
N THR A 84 -8.14 -23.29 -36.61
CA THR A 84 -8.36 -22.06 -35.83
C THR A 84 -8.10 -22.25 -34.33
N LEU A 85 -8.10 -23.50 -33.85
CA LEU A 85 -7.75 -23.89 -32.48
C LEU A 85 -6.26 -23.70 -32.17
N ALA A 86 -5.38 -23.68 -33.17
CA ALA A 86 -3.96 -23.47 -32.96
C ALA A 86 -3.66 -22.11 -32.33
N TYR A 87 -4.45 -21.08 -32.66
CA TYR A 87 -4.36 -19.75 -32.06
C TYR A 87 -4.72 -19.71 -30.56
N VAL A 88 -5.53 -20.65 -30.07
CA VAL A 88 -5.85 -20.77 -28.63
C VAL A 88 -4.59 -21.07 -27.82
N SER A 89 -3.62 -21.77 -28.40
CA SER A 89 -2.38 -22.16 -27.72
C SER A 89 -1.49 -20.98 -27.32
N VAL A 90 -1.63 -19.83 -27.99
CA VAL A 90 -0.93 -18.57 -27.71
C VAL A 90 -1.30 -18.02 -26.31
N CYS A 91 -2.48 -18.37 -25.80
CA CYS A 91 -2.93 -17.94 -24.48
C CYS A 91 -2.06 -18.51 -23.34
N THR A 92 -1.46 -19.70 -23.54
CA THR A 92 -0.70 -20.37 -22.49
C THR A 92 0.67 -19.72 -22.24
N PRO A 93 1.50 -19.39 -23.26
CA PRO A 93 2.70 -18.56 -23.08
C PRO A 93 2.39 -17.15 -22.52
N LEU A 94 1.28 -16.53 -22.95
CA LEU A 94 0.84 -15.23 -22.43
C LEU A 94 0.57 -15.29 -20.92
N LEU A 95 -0.19 -16.30 -20.47
CA LEU A 95 -0.46 -16.55 -19.06
C LEU A 95 0.83 -16.87 -18.28
N ALA A 96 1.70 -17.70 -18.84
CA ALA A 96 2.98 -18.04 -18.21
C ALA A 96 3.85 -16.79 -18.01
N GLY A 97 3.88 -15.87 -18.98
CA GLY A 97 4.58 -14.59 -18.86
C GLY A 97 3.95 -13.66 -17.82
N LEU A 98 2.63 -13.65 -17.72
CA LEU A 98 1.90 -12.83 -16.75
C LEU A 98 2.07 -13.34 -15.31
N VAL A 99 2.14 -14.65 -15.12
CA VAL A 99 2.21 -15.31 -13.79
C VAL A 99 3.66 -15.46 -13.32
N TYR A 100 4.52 -16.05 -14.14
CA TYR A 100 5.89 -16.43 -13.76
C TYR A 100 6.97 -15.48 -14.32
N GLY A 101 6.58 -14.43 -15.04
CA GLY A 101 7.50 -13.47 -15.64
C GLY A 101 8.27 -14.03 -16.84
N TRP A 102 9.38 -13.38 -17.19
CA TRP A 102 10.14 -13.69 -18.40
C TRP A 102 10.69 -15.13 -18.43
N ARG A 103 11.04 -15.70 -17.28
CA ARG A 103 11.55 -17.08 -17.16
C ARG A 103 10.47 -18.10 -17.52
N GLY A 104 9.26 -17.94 -17.00
CA GLY A 104 8.15 -18.82 -17.35
C GLY A 104 7.66 -18.59 -18.78
N ALA A 105 7.62 -17.35 -19.24
CA ALA A 105 7.34 -17.05 -20.65
C ALA A 105 8.30 -17.80 -21.58
N ALA A 106 9.62 -17.73 -21.33
CA ALA A 106 10.61 -18.40 -22.14
C ALA A 106 10.43 -19.92 -22.12
N VAL A 107 10.29 -20.54 -20.93
CA VAL A 107 10.12 -21.99 -20.81
C VAL A 107 8.88 -22.49 -21.56
N PHE A 108 7.71 -21.86 -21.33
CA PHE A 108 6.48 -22.30 -21.96
C PHE A 108 6.40 -21.93 -23.45
N ALA A 109 6.95 -20.79 -23.88
CA ALA A 109 7.05 -20.47 -25.31
C ALA A 109 8.00 -21.43 -26.05
N SER A 110 9.15 -21.78 -25.45
CA SER A 110 10.07 -22.76 -26.01
C SER A 110 9.46 -24.17 -26.05
N LEU A 111 8.76 -24.58 -24.99
CA LEU A 111 8.03 -25.85 -24.96
C LEU A 111 6.96 -25.91 -26.05
N GLN A 112 6.19 -24.83 -26.20
CA GLN A 112 5.14 -24.73 -27.23
C GLN A 112 5.72 -24.73 -28.64
N ALA A 113 6.84 -24.03 -28.87
CA ALA A 113 7.53 -24.01 -30.16
C ALA A 113 8.13 -25.38 -30.51
N LEU A 114 8.74 -26.08 -29.54
CA LEU A 114 9.26 -27.43 -29.73
C LEU A 114 8.15 -28.40 -30.09
N LEU A 115 7.01 -28.30 -29.40
CA LEU A 115 5.85 -29.13 -29.65
C LEU A 115 5.28 -28.92 -31.05
N LEU A 116 5.15 -27.67 -31.50
CA LEU A 116 4.73 -27.35 -32.87
C LEU A 116 5.71 -27.90 -33.92
N LEU A 117 7.01 -27.81 -33.65
CA LEU A 117 8.05 -28.36 -34.52
C LEU A 117 7.93 -29.89 -34.64
N LEU A 118 7.73 -30.59 -33.51
CA LEU A 118 7.53 -32.05 -33.50
C LEU A 118 6.27 -32.48 -34.24
N ILE A 119 5.17 -31.73 -34.09
CA ILE A 119 3.91 -31.99 -34.80
C ILE A 119 4.10 -31.82 -36.30
N HIS A 120 4.80 -30.77 -36.74
CA HIS A 120 5.07 -30.52 -38.15
C HIS A 120 6.02 -31.56 -38.75
N ALA A 121 7.05 -31.97 -38.02
CA ALA A 121 8.00 -33.00 -38.45
C ALA A 121 7.37 -34.41 -38.56
N ALA A 122 6.24 -34.66 -37.89
CA ALA A 122 5.52 -35.92 -37.93
C ALA A 122 4.48 -36.02 -39.07
N GLN A 123 4.28 -34.95 -39.85
CA GLN A 123 3.37 -34.98 -41.01
C GLN A 123 4.07 -35.50 -42.26
N GLU A 124 3.43 -36.40 -43.00
CA GLU A 124 4.01 -37.05 -44.19
C GLU A 124 4.03 -36.15 -45.44
N ASP A 125 3.19 -35.11 -45.50
CA ASP A 125 3.15 -34.10 -46.58
C ASP A 125 3.30 -32.67 -46.00
N PRO A 126 4.52 -32.11 -45.92
CA PRO A 126 4.71 -30.75 -45.42
C PRO A 126 4.19 -29.74 -46.46
N ALA A 127 3.17 -28.96 -46.09
CA ALA A 127 2.75 -27.82 -46.92
C ALA A 127 3.92 -26.83 -47.11
N PRO A 128 4.18 -26.31 -48.33
CA PRO A 128 5.36 -25.51 -48.60
C PRO A 128 5.13 -24.05 -48.19
N GLY A 129 5.58 -23.70 -46.98
CA GLY A 129 5.53 -22.31 -46.50
C GLY A 129 6.29 -22.12 -45.19
N ILE A 130 7.61 -21.94 -45.26
CA ILE A 130 8.48 -21.68 -44.09
C ILE A 130 7.97 -20.48 -43.29
N THR A 131 7.41 -19.47 -43.98
CA THR A 131 6.83 -18.25 -43.39
C THR A 131 5.55 -18.53 -42.59
N GLU A 132 4.68 -19.42 -43.05
CA GLU A 132 3.40 -19.73 -42.40
C GLU A 132 3.63 -20.66 -41.19
N SER A 133 4.54 -21.62 -41.33
CA SER A 133 4.96 -22.53 -40.25
C SER A 133 5.70 -21.80 -39.10
N ALA A 134 6.45 -20.74 -39.41
CA ALA A 134 7.15 -19.93 -38.40
C ALA A 134 6.26 -18.90 -37.68
N LEU A 135 5.07 -18.60 -38.22
CA LEU A 135 4.20 -17.53 -37.72
C LEU A 135 3.65 -17.84 -36.31
N LEU A 136 3.20 -19.08 -36.10
CA LEU A 136 2.59 -19.50 -34.83
C LEU A 136 3.60 -19.62 -33.67
N PRO A 137 4.81 -20.22 -33.85
CA PRO A 137 5.87 -20.15 -32.84
C PRO A 137 6.31 -18.72 -32.54
N GLY A 138 6.44 -17.87 -33.57
CA GLY A 138 6.75 -16.45 -33.39
C GLY A 138 5.70 -15.74 -32.54
N LEU A 139 4.41 -15.98 -32.81
CA LEU A 139 3.29 -15.43 -32.05
C LEU A 139 3.32 -15.90 -30.58
N CYS A 140 3.71 -17.14 -30.30
CA CYS A 140 3.86 -17.65 -28.94
C CYS A 140 4.96 -16.93 -28.15
N VAL A 141 6.10 -16.65 -28.78
CA VAL A 141 7.20 -15.88 -28.16
C VAL A 141 6.77 -14.45 -27.89
N ILE A 142 6.12 -13.80 -28.87
CA ILE A 142 5.58 -12.44 -28.72
C ILE A 142 4.56 -12.40 -27.58
N ALA A 143 3.64 -13.35 -27.52
CA ALA A 143 2.63 -13.42 -26.47
C ALA A 143 3.25 -13.60 -25.07
N GLY A 144 4.26 -14.47 -24.93
CA GLY A 144 5.01 -14.59 -23.68
C GLY A 144 5.73 -13.29 -23.28
N ALA A 145 6.36 -12.62 -24.25
CA ALA A 145 7.04 -11.35 -24.03
C ALA A 145 6.06 -10.24 -23.61
N VAL A 146 4.91 -10.14 -24.27
CA VAL A 146 3.82 -9.20 -23.92
C VAL A 146 3.30 -9.49 -22.52
N GLY A 147 3.04 -10.75 -22.17
CA GLY A 147 2.60 -11.15 -20.83
C GLY A 147 3.59 -10.75 -19.75
N SER A 148 4.88 -10.98 -19.99
CA SER A 148 5.95 -10.60 -19.05
C SER A 148 6.13 -9.08 -18.91
N SER A 149 5.96 -8.34 -20.00
CA SER A 149 6.03 -6.87 -20.02
C SER A 149 4.85 -6.26 -19.26
N LEU A 150 3.65 -6.80 -19.46
CA LEU A 150 2.45 -6.39 -18.74
C LEU A 150 2.58 -6.64 -17.24
N ARG A 151 3.12 -7.81 -16.85
CA ARG A 151 3.45 -8.10 -15.44
C ARG A 151 4.38 -7.06 -14.84
N ASN A 152 5.47 -6.74 -15.54
CA ASN A 152 6.45 -5.75 -15.07
C ASN A 152 5.82 -4.35 -14.94
N LEU A 153 4.96 -3.97 -15.88
CA LEU A 153 4.24 -2.71 -15.85
C LEU A 153 3.28 -2.64 -14.64
N MET A 154 2.51 -3.71 -14.39
CA MET A 154 1.62 -3.79 -13.24
C MET A 154 2.38 -3.70 -11.91
N LEU A 155 3.52 -4.39 -11.79
CA LEU A 155 4.36 -4.33 -10.59
C LEU A 155 4.93 -2.93 -10.36
N ARG A 156 5.38 -2.25 -11.43
CA ARG A 156 5.87 -0.87 -11.36
C ARG A 156 4.78 0.12 -10.97
N PHE A 157 3.60 0.03 -11.58
CA PHE A 157 2.47 0.87 -11.19
C PHE A 157 2.03 0.61 -9.76
N GLY A 158 1.96 -0.66 -9.33
CA GLY A 158 1.63 -1.00 -7.95
C GLY A 158 2.60 -0.38 -6.94
N ALA A 159 3.91 -0.49 -7.20
CA ALA A 159 4.94 0.14 -6.37
C ALA A 159 4.85 1.67 -6.36
N ALA A 160 4.60 2.29 -7.52
CA ALA A 160 4.43 3.74 -7.63
C ALA A 160 3.20 4.24 -6.87
N THR A 161 2.06 3.55 -6.98
CA THR A 161 0.84 3.90 -6.25
C THR A 161 1.03 3.74 -4.75
N GLN A 162 1.70 2.67 -4.29
CA GLN A 162 2.03 2.51 -2.88
C GLN A 162 2.96 3.62 -2.37
N ALA A 163 3.99 4.00 -3.14
CA ALA A 163 4.85 5.11 -2.78
C ALA A 163 4.04 6.42 -2.65
N LEU A 164 3.15 6.71 -3.59
CA LEU A 164 2.28 7.89 -3.54
C LEU A 164 1.36 7.89 -2.32
N THR A 165 0.71 6.77 -1.99
CA THR A 165 -0.18 6.71 -0.82
C THR A 165 0.58 6.89 0.49
N THR A 166 1.80 6.34 0.61
CA THR A 166 2.63 6.56 1.80
C THR A 166 3.08 8.02 1.94
N VAL A 167 3.41 8.70 0.84
CA VAL A 167 3.75 10.13 0.85
C VAL A 167 2.54 10.98 1.22
N GLN A 168 1.37 10.69 0.65
CA GLN A 168 0.12 11.39 0.99
C GLN A 168 -0.24 11.24 2.48
N ALA A 169 -0.10 10.03 3.04
CA ALA A 169 -0.35 9.81 4.46
C ALA A 169 0.60 10.63 5.34
N ARG A 170 1.89 10.72 4.99
CA ARG A 170 2.86 11.55 5.71
C ARG A 170 2.52 13.04 5.61
N LEU A 171 2.14 13.51 4.42
CA LEU A 171 1.74 14.91 4.22
C LEU A 171 0.52 15.27 5.06
N ALA A 172 -0.50 14.41 5.10
CA ALA A 172 -1.70 14.61 5.92
C ALA A 172 -1.35 14.72 7.42
N VAL A 173 -0.41 13.90 7.92
CA VAL A 173 0.08 14.01 9.31
C VAL A 173 0.81 15.33 9.54
N THR A 174 1.71 15.73 8.64
CA THR A 174 2.44 17.00 8.79
C THR A 174 1.50 18.21 8.75
N GLU A 175 0.48 18.16 7.90
CA GLU A 175 -0.54 19.19 7.80
C GLU A 175 -1.36 19.27 9.10
N ALA A 176 -1.81 18.13 9.63
CA ALA A 176 -2.52 18.06 10.91
C ALA A 176 -1.69 18.63 12.07
N VAL A 177 -0.40 18.25 12.16
CA VAL A 177 0.52 18.79 13.18
C VAL A 177 0.70 20.30 13.01
N SER A 178 0.82 20.80 11.77
CA SER A 178 0.97 22.23 11.51
C SER A 178 -0.29 23.02 11.89
N ALA A 179 -1.48 22.46 11.62
CA ALA A 179 -2.76 23.05 11.98
C ALA A 179 -2.94 23.09 13.51
N GLU A 180 -2.52 22.02 14.20
CA GLU A 180 -2.53 21.93 15.65
C GLU A 180 -1.62 23.01 16.28
N ARG A 181 -0.37 23.12 15.81
CA ARG A 181 0.57 24.17 16.25
C ARG A 181 0.00 25.58 16.05
N ALA A 182 -0.66 25.82 14.91
CA ALA A 182 -1.29 27.11 14.62
C ALA A 182 -2.53 27.37 15.49
N ARG A 183 -3.26 26.34 15.91
CA ARG A 183 -4.37 26.48 16.87
C ARG A 183 -3.82 26.79 18.27
N LEU A 184 -2.85 26.02 18.74
CA LEU A 184 -2.20 26.22 20.03
C LEU A 184 -1.61 27.64 20.15
N ALA A 185 -0.90 28.12 19.13
CA ALA A 185 -0.35 29.48 19.13
C ALA A 185 -1.43 30.57 19.30
N ARG A 186 -2.63 30.37 18.70
CA ARG A 186 -3.76 31.31 18.84
C ARG A 186 -4.38 31.25 20.23
N GLU A 187 -4.62 30.05 20.76
CA GLU A 187 -5.16 29.87 22.12
C GLU A 187 -4.21 30.47 23.17
N MET A 188 -2.90 30.27 22.99
CA MET A 188 -1.85 30.86 23.82
C MET A 188 -1.87 32.38 23.77
N HIS A 189 -1.91 32.95 22.57
CA HIS A 189 -1.95 34.40 22.40
C HIS A 189 -3.21 35.01 23.03
N ASP A 190 -4.36 34.37 22.88
CA ASP A 190 -5.62 34.83 23.45
C ASP A 190 -5.62 34.77 24.99
N SER A 191 -5.10 33.69 25.58
CA SER A 191 -4.96 33.54 27.03
C SER A 191 -4.02 34.59 27.64
N VAL A 192 -2.85 34.79 27.02
CA VAL A 192 -1.88 35.81 27.44
C VAL A 192 -2.47 37.22 27.28
N ALA A 193 -3.14 37.50 26.17
CA ALA A 193 -3.76 38.79 25.92
C ALA A 193 -4.85 39.12 26.96
N LYS A 194 -5.73 38.16 27.29
CA LYS A 194 -6.75 38.32 28.35
C LYS A 194 -6.12 38.63 29.71
N THR A 195 -5.05 37.90 30.05
CA THR A 195 -4.38 38.07 31.35
C THR A 195 -3.69 39.43 31.44
N LEU A 196 -2.97 39.85 30.40
CA LEU A 196 -2.34 41.18 30.33
C LEU A 196 -3.37 42.31 30.36
N HIS A 197 -4.49 42.15 29.66
CA HIS A 197 -5.58 43.12 29.69
C HIS A 197 -6.20 43.25 31.10
N GLY A 198 -6.38 42.13 31.81
CA GLY A 198 -6.82 42.14 33.21
C GLY A 198 -5.84 42.85 34.15
N VAL A 199 -4.53 42.69 33.94
CA VAL A 199 -3.49 43.41 34.69
C VAL A 199 -3.53 44.91 34.39
N ALA A 200 -3.70 45.30 33.13
CA ALA A 200 -3.83 46.70 32.72
C ALA A 200 -5.04 47.38 33.39
N LEU A 201 -6.22 46.75 33.37
CA LEU A 201 -7.41 47.25 34.04
C LEU A 201 -7.22 47.41 35.56
N ALA A 202 -6.52 46.46 36.20
CA ALA A 202 -6.21 46.57 37.63
C ALA A 202 -5.22 47.72 37.93
N ALA A 203 -4.27 47.99 37.04
CA ALA A 203 -3.34 49.11 37.14
C ALA A 203 -4.04 50.48 36.89
N ASP A 204 -4.99 50.55 35.97
CA ASP A 204 -5.81 51.74 35.74
C ASP A 204 -6.69 52.08 36.96
N GLY A 205 -7.27 51.04 37.59
CA GLY A 205 -8.02 51.18 38.85
C GLY A 205 -7.16 51.69 40.00
N LEU A 206 -5.90 51.22 40.10
CA LEU A 206 -4.92 51.72 41.07
C LEU A 206 -4.59 53.19 40.83
N THR A 207 -4.35 53.58 39.57
CA THR A 207 -4.01 54.96 39.20
C THR A 207 -5.16 55.92 39.51
N THR A 208 -6.39 55.51 39.21
CA THR A 208 -7.60 56.27 39.56
C THR A 208 -7.74 56.45 41.08
N SER A 209 -7.52 55.37 41.84
CA SER A 209 -7.63 55.41 43.31
C SER A 209 -6.52 56.24 43.97
N ALA A 210 -5.33 56.29 43.36
CA ALA A 210 -4.20 57.10 43.82
C ALA A 210 -4.40 58.61 43.56
N ASN A 211 -5.11 58.97 42.48
CA ASN A 211 -5.36 60.36 42.07
C ASN A 211 -6.66 60.96 42.64
N ALA A 212 -7.38 60.24 43.50
CA ALA A 212 -8.63 60.73 44.09
C ALA A 212 -8.38 61.83 45.15
N ASP A 213 -9.28 62.84 45.22
CA ASP A 213 -9.20 63.97 46.15
C ASP A 213 -9.04 63.56 47.63
N ARG A 214 -9.54 62.38 48.00
CA ARG A 214 -9.27 61.71 49.29
C ARG A 214 -8.64 60.35 49.05
N MET A 215 -7.34 60.35 48.80
CA MET A 215 -6.54 59.13 48.65
C MET A 215 -6.51 58.32 49.96
N ASP A 216 -6.91 57.04 49.90
CA ASP A 216 -6.74 56.07 50.98
C ASP A 216 -5.42 55.28 50.79
N PRO A 217 -4.39 55.49 51.64
CA PRO A 217 -3.11 54.79 51.51
C PRO A 217 -3.22 53.28 51.72
N ALA A 218 -4.20 52.79 52.48
CA ALA A 218 -4.39 51.37 52.71
C ALA A 218 -4.95 50.68 51.46
N LEU A 219 -5.96 51.30 50.83
CA LEU A 219 -6.55 50.84 49.58
C LEU A 219 -5.53 50.81 48.43
N VAL A 220 -4.74 51.88 48.26
CA VAL A 220 -3.69 51.96 47.22
C VAL A 220 -2.64 50.87 47.42
N ARG A 221 -2.18 50.63 48.66
CA ARG A 221 -1.24 49.52 48.95
C ARG A 221 -1.84 48.15 48.64
N GLN A 222 -3.12 47.93 48.96
CA GLN A 222 -3.80 46.67 48.70
C GLN A 222 -3.95 46.40 47.19
N GLN A 223 -4.38 47.41 46.43
CA GLN A 223 -4.52 47.34 44.97
C GLN A 223 -3.17 47.15 44.28
N ALA A 224 -2.12 47.88 44.70
CA ALA A 224 -0.76 47.70 44.19
C ALA A 224 -0.23 46.28 44.45
N ALA A 225 -0.49 45.72 45.64
CA ALA A 225 -0.15 44.33 45.95
C ALA A 225 -0.94 43.32 45.09
N LEU A 226 -2.17 43.65 44.71
CA LEU A 226 -3.01 42.84 43.82
C LEU A 226 -2.45 42.82 42.40
N VAL A 227 -2.09 43.98 41.85
CA VAL A 227 -1.42 44.13 40.53
C VAL A 227 -0.09 43.39 40.51
N ALA A 228 0.74 43.53 41.56
CA ALA A 228 2.01 42.83 41.64
C ALA A 228 1.85 41.30 41.69
N ARG A 229 0.83 40.79 42.41
CA ARG A 229 0.53 39.36 42.45
C ARG A 229 -0.02 38.84 41.12
N SER A 230 -0.94 39.58 40.47
CA SER A 230 -1.50 39.17 39.18
C SER A 230 -0.44 39.17 38.08
N ALA A 231 0.43 40.17 38.03
CA ALA A 231 1.56 40.21 37.09
C ALA A 231 2.55 39.05 37.31
N ARG A 232 2.90 38.72 38.57
CA ARG A 232 3.76 37.57 38.88
C ARG A 232 3.13 36.24 38.49
N ARG A 233 1.81 36.11 38.69
CA ARG A 233 1.05 34.92 38.29
C ARG A 233 1.04 34.77 36.76
N ALA A 234 0.72 35.84 36.03
CA ALA A 234 0.77 35.85 34.56
C ALA A 234 2.15 35.46 34.02
N ALA A 235 3.22 36.02 34.62
CA ALA A 235 4.59 35.69 34.24
C ALA A 235 5.01 34.25 34.62
N ALA A 236 4.37 33.63 35.61
CA ALA A 236 4.59 32.22 35.94
C ALA A 236 3.86 31.31 34.95
N GLU A 237 2.59 31.59 34.65
CA GLU A 237 1.77 30.85 33.68
C GLU A 237 2.42 30.88 32.27
N SER A 238 2.89 32.05 31.80
CA SER A 238 3.62 32.15 30.53
C SER A 238 4.93 31.35 30.52
N ARG A 239 5.65 31.28 31.64
CA ARG A 239 6.90 30.50 31.75
C ARG A 239 6.65 29.01 31.79
N GLU A 240 5.59 28.56 32.45
CA GLU A 240 5.18 27.16 32.48
C GLU A 240 4.79 26.68 31.07
N LEU A 241 3.98 27.45 30.36
CA LEU A 241 3.58 27.13 28.99
C LEU A 241 4.77 27.12 28.01
N LEU A 242 5.72 28.05 28.15
CA LEU A 242 6.98 28.03 27.37
C LEU A 242 7.85 26.81 27.71
N ALA A 243 7.89 26.38 28.98
CA ALA A 243 8.63 25.19 29.39
C ALA A 243 7.98 23.91 28.85
N ASP A 244 6.65 23.86 28.76
CA ASP A 244 5.91 22.76 28.12
C ASP A 244 6.22 22.67 26.61
N LEU A 245 6.15 23.80 25.90
CA LEU A 245 6.51 23.88 24.47
C LEU A 245 7.97 23.47 24.19
N ARG A 246 8.89 23.79 25.11
CA ARG A 246 10.30 23.41 25.00
C ARG A 246 10.50 21.91 25.12
N ARG A 247 9.86 21.29 26.12
CA ARG A 247 9.88 19.83 26.34
C ARG A 247 9.30 19.05 25.16
N GLU A 248 8.30 19.58 24.49
CA GLU A 248 7.68 18.94 23.33
C GLU A 248 8.51 19.10 22.04
N SER A 249 9.45 20.05 22.02
CA SER A 249 10.32 20.34 20.87
C SER A 249 11.68 19.64 20.93
N ASP A 250 12.10 19.18 22.10
CA ASP A 250 13.39 18.52 22.32
C ASP A 250 13.22 17.04 22.70
N PRO A 251 13.43 16.09 21.77
CA PRO A 251 13.31 14.65 22.05
C PRO A 251 14.32 14.15 23.08
N ASP A 252 15.47 14.82 23.24
CA ASP A 252 16.49 14.42 24.21
C ASP A 252 16.11 14.85 25.64
N GLU A 253 15.32 15.91 25.81
CA GLU A 253 14.83 16.38 27.11
C GLU A 253 13.74 15.46 27.71
N ALA A 254 13.01 14.73 26.85
CA ALA A 254 12.09 13.66 27.27
C ALA A 254 12.79 12.49 27.99
N THR A 255 14.11 12.35 27.81
CA THR A 255 14.91 11.30 28.47
C THR A 255 15.27 11.66 29.92
N ALA A 256 15.16 12.94 30.32
CA ALA A 256 15.51 13.42 31.65
C ALA A 256 14.32 13.47 32.65
N VAL A 257 13.20 12.82 32.34
CA VAL A 257 11.97 12.82 33.17
C VAL A 257 12.23 12.38 34.62
N LEU A 258 13.13 11.40 34.82
CA LEU A 258 13.48 10.92 36.17
C LEU A 258 14.23 11.98 37.00
N VAL A 259 15.04 12.83 36.34
CA VAL A 259 15.81 13.91 36.99
C VAL A 259 14.87 15.06 37.35
N GLU A 260 13.93 15.40 36.46
CA GLU A 260 12.93 16.45 36.70
C GLU A 260 11.96 16.05 37.82
N LEU A 261 11.49 14.79 37.86
CA LEU A 261 10.67 14.26 38.96
C LEU A 261 11.37 14.36 40.32
N ALA A 262 12.67 14.09 40.36
CA ALA A 262 13.47 14.25 41.57
C ALA A 262 13.61 15.73 41.97
N ALA A 263 13.72 16.65 41.01
CA ALA A 263 13.76 18.09 41.28
C ALA A 263 12.42 18.63 41.80
N ARG A 264 11.30 18.25 41.17
CA ARG A 264 9.95 18.68 41.55
C ARG A 264 9.51 18.14 42.91
N SER A 265 9.89 16.91 43.27
CA SER A 265 9.61 16.36 44.61
C SER A 265 10.37 17.10 45.72
N ARG A 266 11.62 17.51 45.47
CA ARG A 266 12.38 18.37 46.39
C ARG A 266 11.75 19.75 46.53
N ASP A 267 11.37 20.37 45.42
CA ASP A 267 10.74 21.69 45.40
C ASP A 267 9.36 21.68 46.11
N PHE A 268 8.55 20.64 45.90
CA PHE A 268 7.31 20.43 46.62
C PHE A 268 7.53 20.31 48.14
N SER A 269 8.54 19.53 48.55
CA SER A 269 8.89 19.36 49.96
C SER A 269 9.32 20.68 50.61
N ALA A 270 10.11 21.48 49.88
CA ALA A 270 10.56 22.79 50.36
C ALA A 270 9.41 23.79 50.53
N ARG A 271 8.42 23.79 49.61
CA ARG A 271 7.28 24.71 49.68
C ARG A 271 6.24 24.35 50.72
N THR A 272 5.99 23.05 50.93
CA THR A 272 4.87 22.58 51.76
C THR A 272 5.30 22.10 53.14
N GLY A 273 6.59 21.83 53.35
CA GLY A 273 7.11 21.21 54.56
C GLY A 273 6.78 19.72 54.69
N LEU A 274 6.03 19.15 53.74
CA LEU A 274 5.69 17.73 53.70
C LEU A 274 6.78 16.96 52.95
N THR A 275 7.34 15.93 53.58
CA THR A 275 8.43 15.15 52.97
C THR A 275 7.90 14.31 51.81
N ALA A 276 8.30 14.65 50.58
CA ALA A 276 8.03 13.87 49.38
C ALA A 276 9.31 13.14 48.93
N VAL A 277 9.25 11.81 48.84
CA VAL A 277 10.39 10.96 48.45
C VAL A 277 10.10 10.35 47.07
N TYR A 278 11.02 10.56 46.14
CA TYR A 278 11.02 9.91 44.84
C TYR A 278 12.07 8.80 44.79
N ARG A 279 11.67 7.57 44.41
CA ARG A 279 12.57 6.44 44.15
C ARG A 279 12.27 5.83 42.77
N PRO A 280 13.24 5.81 41.84
CA PRO A 280 13.10 5.08 40.58
C PRO A 280 13.00 3.57 40.86
N THR A 281 12.04 2.88 40.24
CA THR A 281 11.79 1.44 40.41
C THR A 281 12.42 0.57 39.31
N GLY A 282 13.21 1.12 38.37
CA GLY A 282 13.85 0.37 37.28
C GLY A 282 15.14 1.00 36.72
N ALA A 283 15.88 0.23 35.92
CA ALA A 283 17.05 0.69 35.17
C ALA A 283 16.64 1.72 34.09
N HIS A 284 17.53 2.66 33.76
CA HIS A 284 17.31 3.94 33.06
C HIS A 284 16.70 3.92 31.64
N ALA A 285 15.94 2.91 31.23
CA ALA A 285 15.23 2.90 29.97
C ALA A 285 13.77 3.34 30.18
N VAL A 286 13.47 4.58 29.82
CA VAL A 286 12.10 4.99 29.53
C VAL A 286 11.63 4.15 28.34
N PRO A 287 10.46 3.49 28.38
CA PRO A 287 9.95 2.75 27.23
C PRO A 287 9.82 3.70 26.03
N PRO A 288 10.18 3.26 24.81
CA PRO A 288 10.09 4.11 23.63
C PRO A 288 8.63 4.55 23.43
N VAL A 289 8.44 5.85 23.23
CA VAL A 289 7.15 6.45 22.90
C VAL A 289 6.78 6.03 21.46
N PRO A 290 5.53 5.61 21.19
CA PRO A 290 5.08 5.24 19.84
C PRO A 290 5.06 6.42 18.85
#